data_AF-A0AA88IBM6-F1
#
_entry.id   AF-A0AA88IBM6-F1
#
_cell.length_a   1.000
_cell.length_b   1.000
_cell.length_c   1.000
_cell.angle_alpha   90.00
_cell.angle_beta   90.00
_cell.angle_gamma   90.00
#
_symmetry.space_group_name_H-M   'P 1'
#
loop_
_entity.id
_entity.type
_entity.pdbx_description
1 polymer ?
#
loop_
_entity_poly.entity_id
_entity_poly.type
_entity_poly.pdbx_seq_one_letter_code
_entity_poly.pdbx_strand_id
1 'polypeptide(L)'
;MDIPIWVSIPFEVNVAEIELSLQESLIELQIDEIMRAKFKEGKYNIWKTNDVATKYPLLWDKAQLSLTSIKSNIKKLVEKHQPQGSH
;
A
#
# COMPACT_ATOMS: atom_id res chain seq x y z
N MET A 1 -12.79 4.95 2.76
CA MET A 1 -11.92 3.89 2.23
C MET A 1 -10.63 4.03 2.98
N ASP A 2 -10.36 3.07 3.85
CA ASP A 2 -9.22 3.18 4.75
C ASP A 2 -8.07 2.40 4.14
N ILE A 3 -7.01 3.11 3.79
CA ILE A 3 -5.73 2.48 3.44
C ILE A 3 -5.26 1.75 4.70
N PRO A 4 -4.95 0.44 4.64
CA PRO A 4 -4.42 -0.26 5.80
C PRO A 4 -3.21 0.48 6.36
N ILE A 5 -3.15 0.64 7.68
CA ILE A 5 -2.09 1.44 8.33
C ILE A 5 -0.68 0.95 7.97
N TRP A 6 -0.50 -0.37 7.78
CA TRP A 6 0.76 -0.96 7.34
C TRP A 6 1.13 -0.62 5.88
N VAL A 7 0.17 -0.23 5.03
CA VAL A 7 0.46 0.28 3.67
C VAL A 7 0.94 1.72 3.72
N SER A 8 0.43 2.52 4.66
CA SER A 8 0.80 3.93 4.83
C SER A 8 2.13 4.12 5.56
N ILE A 9 2.32 3.38 6.65
CA ILE A 9 3.50 3.47 7.53
C ILE A 9 4.05 2.06 7.86
N PRO A 10 4.52 1.30 6.85
CA PRO A 10 4.96 -0.10 7.02
C PRO A 10 6.06 -0.29 8.07
N PHE A 11 6.88 0.73 8.30
CA PHE A 11 8.03 0.68 9.21
C PHE A 11 7.74 1.09 10.65
N GLU A 12 6.52 1.59 10.93
CA GLU A 12 6.11 2.14 12.22
C GLU A 12 4.86 1.45 12.79
N VAL A 13 4.16 0.68 11.96
CA VAL A 13 2.97 -0.06 12.39
C VAL A 13 3.30 -1.12 13.43
N ASN A 14 2.44 -1.26 14.44
CA ASN A 14 2.48 -2.39 15.36
C ASN A 14 2.06 -3.67 14.62
N VAL A 15 3.02 -4.57 14.36
CA VAL A 15 2.77 -5.80 13.60
C VAL A 15 1.76 -6.71 14.31
N ALA A 16 1.69 -6.70 15.65
CA ALA A 16 0.77 -7.53 16.41
C ALA A 16 -0.71 -7.21 16.14
N GLU A 17 -1.02 -6.02 15.62
CA GLU A 17 -2.37 -5.58 15.29
C GLU A 17 -2.76 -5.89 13.83
N ILE A 18 -1.85 -6.47 13.05
CA ILE A 18 -2.08 -6.79 11.63
C ILE A 18 -2.53 -8.25 11.47
N GLU A 19 -3.20 -8.54 10.35
CA GLU A 19 -3.57 -9.91 9.93
C GLU A 19 -2.37 -10.86 10.08
N LEU A 20 -2.55 -11.97 10.82
CA LEU A 20 -1.51 -12.95 11.14
C LEU A 20 -0.72 -13.41 9.91
N SER A 21 -1.39 -13.56 8.77
CA SER A 21 -0.78 -13.98 7.50
C SER A 21 0.27 -13.00 6.98
N LEU A 22 0.23 -11.73 7.39
CA LEU A 22 1.14 -10.67 6.93
C LEU A 22 2.24 -10.35 7.96
N GLN A 23 2.11 -10.83 9.20
CA GLN A 23 2.98 -10.41 10.30
C GLN A 23 4.44 -10.79 10.05
N GLU A 24 4.70 -12.02 9.60
CA GLU A 24 6.05 -12.50 9.31
C GLU A 24 6.73 -11.64 8.24
N SER A 25 6.08 -11.46 7.08
CA SER A 25 6.62 -10.61 6.01
C SER A 25 6.76 -9.15 6.41
N LEU A 26 5.87 -8.63 7.28
CA LEU A 26 6.00 -7.26 7.82
C LEU A 26 7.20 -7.13 8.76
N ILE A 27 7.47 -8.12 9.61
CA ILE A 27 8.66 -8.15 10.47
C ILE A 27 9.92 -8.12 9.59
N GLU A 28 9.99 -8.97 8.57
CA GLU A 28 11.11 -9.01 7.62
C GLU A 28 11.30 -7.67 6.89
N LEU A 29 10.22 -7.03 6.48
CA LEU A 29 10.27 -5.70 5.86
C LEU A 29 10.76 -4.65 6.87
N GLN A 30 10.30 -4.69 8.12
CA GLN A 30 10.66 -3.71 9.15
C GLN A 30 12.15 -3.78 9.54
N ILE A 31 12.77 -4.96 9.45
CA ILE A 31 14.20 -5.15 9.71
C ILE A 31 15.08 -4.94 8.45
N ASP A 32 14.51 -4.83 7.25
CA ASP A 32 15.26 -4.49 6.03
C ASP A 32 15.63 -3.00 6.04
N GLU A 33 16.86 -2.72 6.51
CA GLU A 33 17.42 -1.37 6.61
C GLU A 33 17.53 -0.67 5.26
N ILE A 34 17.75 -1.42 4.17
CA ILE A 34 17.85 -0.86 2.82
C ILE A 34 16.47 -0.34 2.39
N MET A 35 15.43 -1.12 2.61
CA MET A 35 14.05 -0.70 2.33
C MET A 35 13.62 0.46 3.23
N ARG A 36 13.99 0.42 4.51
CA ARG A 36 13.74 1.52 5.45
C ARG A 36 14.43 2.81 5.02
N ALA A 37 15.68 2.75 4.55
CA ALA A 37 16.40 3.90 4.03
C ALA A 37 15.71 4.46 2.77
N LYS A 38 15.36 3.59 1.81
CA LYS A 38 14.62 3.95 0.59
C LYS A 38 13.28 4.64 0.89
N PHE A 39 12.56 4.19 1.94
CA PHE A 39 11.31 4.81 2.39
C PHE A 39 11.55 6.21 2.98
N LYS A 40 12.57 6.37 3.84
CA LYS A 40 12.92 7.65 4.49
C LYS A 40 13.38 8.74 3.52
N GLU A 41 14.00 8.38 2.40
CA GLU A 41 14.42 9.33 1.36
C GLU A 41 13.25 10.01 0.63
N GLY A 42 12.00 9.74 1.02
CA GLY A 42 10.80 10.44 0.57
C GLY A 42 10.40 10.16 -0.88
N LYS A 43 11.15 9.30 -1.58
CA LYS A 43 11.02 9.11 -3.02
C LYS A 43 10.16 7.94 -3.46
N TYR A 44 9.76 7.03 -2.58
CA TYR A 44 9.09 5.81 -3.03
C TYR A 44 7.94 5.40 -2.13
N ASN A 45 6.74 5.46 -2.71
CA ASN A 45 5.74 4.42 -2.43
C ASN A 45 6.42 3.08 -2.76
N ILE A 46 6.95 2.40 -1.74
CA ILE A 46 7.72 1.15 -1.88
C ILE A 46 6.89 0.07 -2.57
N TRP A 47 5.56 0.16 -2.50
CA TRP A 47 4.63 -0.76 -3.17
C TRP A 47 4.64 -0.62 -4.71
N LYS A 48 5.27 0.41 -5.28
CA LYS A 48 5.40 0.58 -6.74
C LYS A 48 6.66 -0.04 -7.33
N THR A 49 7.62 -0.47 -6.52
CA THR A 49 8.91 -0.97 -7.02
C THR A 49 8.87 -2.49 -7.22
N ASN A 50 9.56 -2.98 -8.25
CA ASN A 50 9.71 -4.41 -8.50
C ASN A 50 10.46 -5.12 -7.36
N ASP A 51 11.34 -4.40 -6.65
CA ASP A 51 12.09 -4.94 -5.51
C ASP A 51 11.14 -5.47 -4.42
N VAL A 52 10.07 -4.74 -4.09
CA VAL A 52 9.09 -5.17 -3.08
C VAL A 52 8.21 -6.29 -3.60
N ALA A 53 7.80 -6.25 -4.88
CA ALA A 53 7.07 -7.34 -5.51
C ALA A 53 7.84 -8.67 -5.49
N THR A 54 9.17 -8.59 -5.58
CA THR A 54 10.04 -9.78 -5.62
C THR A 54 10.39 -10.28 -4.22
N LYS A 55 10.77 -9.38 -3.30
CA LYS A 55 11.18 -9.75 -1.94
C LYS A 55 10.00 -10.07 -1.01
N TYR A 56 8.90 -9.35 -1.17
CA TYR A 56 7.74 -9.41 -0.28
C TYR A 56 6.43 -9.57 -1.09
N PRO A 57 6.29 -10.63 -1.90
CA PRO A 57 5.19 -10.78 -2.85
C PRO A 57 3.81 -10.73 -2.16
N LEU A 58 3.68 -11.34 -0.98
CA LEU A 58 2.43 -11.33 -0.22
C LEU A 58 2.00 -9.92 0.20
N LEU A 59 2.94 -9.13 0.72
CA LEU A 59 2.68 -7.72 1.09
C LEU A 59 2.36 -6.89 -0.15
N TRP A 60 3.12 -7.09 -1.22
CA TRP A 60 2.92 -6.37 -2.46
C TRP A 60 1.52 -6.63 -3.05
N ASP A 61 1.09 -7.88 -3.14
CA ASP A 61 -0.24 -8.25 -3.66
C ASP A 61 -1.36 -7.59 -2.85
N LYS A 62 -1.31 -7.68 -1.52
CA LYS A 62 -2.32 -7.08 -0.62
C LYS A 62 -2.33 -5.56 -0.70
N ALA A 63 -1.16 -4.93 -0.83
CA ALA A 63 -1.04 -3.49 -1.03
C ALA A 63 -1.65 -3.08 -2.38
N GLN A 64 -1.36 -3.82 -3.48
CA GLN A 64 -1.93 -3.53 -4.80
C GLN A 64 -3.46 -3.66 -4.81
N LEU A 65 -4.02 -4.68 -4.17
CA LEU A 65 -5.47 -4.85 -4.04
C LEU A 65 -6.12 -3.64 -3.35
N SER A 66 -5.53 -3.21 -2.24
CA SER A 66 -5.99 -2.05 -1.46
C SER A 66 -5.92 -0.75 -2.29
N LEU A 67 -4.80 -0.51 -2.97
CA LEU A 67 -4.59 0.67 -3.81
C LEU A 67 -5.49 0.68 -5.06
N THR A 68 -5.73 -0.48 -5.67
CA THR A 68 -6.57 -0.62 -6.87
C THR A 68 -8.05 -0.42 -6.54
N SER A 69 -8.50 -0.96 -5.40
CA SER A 69 -9.85 -0.70 -4.88
C SER A 69 -10.12 0.80 -4.73
N ILE A 70 -9.14 1.54 -4.20
CA ILE A 70 -9.21 2.99 -4.04
C ILE A 70 -9.32 3.71 -5.39
N LYS A 71 -8.45 3.38 -6.35
CA LYS A 71 -8.49 3.99 -7.69
C LYS A 71 -9.83 3.76 -8.38
N SER A 72 -10.37 2.54 -8.30
CA SER A 72 -11.68 2.20 -8.88
C SER A 72 -12.81 3.01 -8.27
N ASN A 73 -12.82 3.16 -6.95
CA ASN A 73 -13.87 3.90 -6.25
C ASN A 73 -13.75 5.42 -6.45
N ILE A 74 -12.55 5.98 -6.54
CA ILE A 74 -12.34 7.38 -6.95
C ILE A 74 -12.88 7.60 -8.36
N LYS A 75 -12.56 6.71 -9.31
CA LYS A 75 -13.06 6.80 -10.69
C LYS A 75 -14.59 6.81 -10.74
N LYS A 76 -15.26 5.88 -10.03
CA LYS A 76 -16.73 5.86 -9.92
C LYS A 76 -17.30 7.13 -9.30
N LEU A 77 -16.62 7.69 -8.28
CA LEU A 77 -17.04 8.94 -7.65
C LEU A 77 -16.94 10.12 -8.62
N VAL A 78 -15.86 10.19 -9.39
CA VAL A 78 -15.66 11.22 -10.43
C VAL A 78 -16.73 11.09 -11.52
N GLU A 79 -16.99 9.89 -12.03
CA GLU A 79 -18.03 9.64 -13.04
C GLU A 79 -19.44 10.01 -12.55
N LYS A 80 -19.74 9.74 -11.27
CA LYS A 80 -21.03 10.12 -10.66
C LYS A 80 -21.21 11.63 -10.51
N HIS A 81 -20.11 12.38 -10.36
CA HIS A 81 -20.15 13.84 -10.12
C HIS A 81 -19.72 14.65 -11.35
N GLN A 82 -19.44 14.03 -12.50
CA GLN A 82 -19.36 14.77 -13.75
C GLN A 82 -20.74 15.37 -14.02
N PRO A 83 -20.88 16.70 -14.20
CA PRO A 83 -22.14 17.27 -14.64
C PRO A 83 -22.45 16.59 -15.97
N GLN A 84 -23.56 15.84 -16.01
CA GLN A 84 -24.09 15.35 -17.28
C GLN A 84 -24.28 16.61 -18.12
N GLY A 85 -23.50 16.74 -19.19
CA GLY A 85 -23.48 17.95 -20.00
C GLY A 85 -24.91 18.33 -20.33
N SER A 86 -25.26 19.59 -20.03
CA SER A 86 -26.52 20.18 -20.46
C SER A 86 -26.67 19.93 -21.96
N HIS A 87 -27.62 19.08 -22.30
CA HIS A 87 -28.19 18.99 -23.64
C HIS A 87 -29.05 20.22 -23.92
#